data_AF-A0A2H3BS36-F1
#
_entry.id   AF-A0A2H3BS36-F1
#
_cell.length_a   1.000
_cell.length_b   1.000
_cell.length_c   1.000
_cell.angle_alpha   90.00
_cell.angle_beta   90.00
_cell.angle_gamma   90.00
#
_symmetry.space_group_name_H-M   'P 1'
#
loop_
_entity.id
_entity.type
_entity.pdbx_description
1 polymer ?
#
loop_
_entity_poly.entity_id
_entity_poly.type
_entity_poly.pdbx_seq_one_letter_code
_entity_poly.pdbx_strand_id
1 'polypeptide(L)'
;MHAVPLINHPCTLCCRPTSMWCSRCQSAWYCTPEHLNSDWPRHRKECMPAQNASGGYSLNMIATPPPAEPQYITVSAILFDPVEERPRIISVTCRPSHKPTEGICPVPMVHNHFPDGLSEGIVLTQGLNGEPLRFPLHLWYSPTALQKSSPVNRAIYHITSGAAPKAWCGAVIVLKFNGSRRQGYADAGSNDLPALSAYFLAYK
;
A
#
# COMPACT_ATOMS: atom_id res chain seq x y z
N MET A 1 -18.02 -23.10 -2.26
CA MET A 1 -18.58 -23.33 -0.90
C MET A 1 -17.41 -23.66 0.00
N HIS A 2 -16.88 -22.69 0.74
CA HIS A 2 -15.73 -22.91 1.62
C HIS A 2 -16.20 -23.65 2.87
N ALA A 3 -15.69 -24.86 3.08
CA ALA A 3 -15.91 -25.63 4.29
C ALA A 3 -15.21 -24.94 5.46
N VAL A 4 -15.99 -24.32 6.36
CA VAL A 4 -15.49 -23.81 7.63
C VAL A 4 -15.27 -25.01 8.56
N PRO A 5 -14.07 -25.23 9.12
CA PRO A 5 -13.87 -26.31 10.08
C PRO A 5 -14.71 -26.01 11.34
N LEU A 6 -15.63 -26.90 11.71
CA LEU A 6 -16.42 -26.81 12.95
C LEU A 6 -15.54 -27.12 14.16
N ILE A 7 -14.73 -26.14 14.58
CA ILE A 7 -14.12 -26.15 15.91
C ILE A 7 -15.19 -25.61 16.87
N ASN A 8 -15.87 -26.52 17.56
CA ASN A 8 -16.91 -26.18 18.54
C ASN A 8 -16.31 -26.15 19.95
N HIS A 9 -16.39 -25.01 20.63
CA HIS A 9 -16.00 -24.85 22.03
C HIS A 9 -17.24 -24.85 22.94
N PRO A 10 -17.14 -25.32 24.19
CA PRO A 10 -18.27 -25.31 25.11
C PRO A 10 -18.57 -23.88 25.61
N CYS A 11 -19.85 -23.52 25.67
CA CYS A 11 -20.27 -22.26 26.29
C CYS A 11 -19.96 -22.25 27.79
N THR A 12 -19.41 -21.15 28.30
CA THR A 12 -19.00 -21.00 29.71
C THR A 12 -20.16 -21.12 30.73
N LEU A 13 -21.41 -20.89 30.31
CA LEU A 13 -22.57 -20.96 31.22
C LEU A 13 -23.40 -22.24 31.10
N CYS A 14 -23.61 -22.76 29.89
CA CYS A 14 -24.51 -23.89 29.65
C CYS A 14 -23.82 -25.12 29.03
N CYS A 15 -22.52 -25.04 28.77
CA CYS A 15 -21.68 -26.09 28.19
C CYS A 15 -22.12 -26.60 26.81
N ARG A 16 -23.08 -25.96 26.15
CA ARG A 16 -23.47 -26.31 24.78
C ARG A 16 -22.37 -25.91 23.78
N PRO A 17 -22.15 -26.70 22.72
CA PRO A 17 -21.17 -26.36 21.69
C PRO A 17 -21.55 -25.05 21.01
N THR A 18 -20.57 -24.18 20.84
CA THR A 18 -20.70 -22.87 20.18
C THR A 18 -19.45 -22.55 19.38
N SER A 19 -19.63 -21.76 18.33
CA SER A 19 -18.57 -21.14 17.56
C SER A 19 -18.53 -19.62 17.80
N MET A 20 -19.25 -19.10 18.78
CA MET A 20 -19.26 -17.68 19.11
C MET A 20 -18.37 -17.41 20.33
N TRP A 21 -17.44 -16.49 20.17
CA TRP A 21 -16.46 -16.10 21.19
C TRP A 21 -16.54 -14.60 21.50
N CYS A 22 -15.98 -14.19 22.63
CA CYS A 22 -15.80 -12.78 22.94
C CYS A 22 -14.80 -12.16 21.95
N SER A 23 -15.25 -11.20 21.13
CA SER A 23 -14.42 -10.56 20.09
C SER A 23 -13.18 -9.84 20.63
N ARG A 24 -13.18 -9.46 21.91
CA ARG A 24 -12.07 -8.78 22.58
C ARG A 24 -10.94 -9.74 22.92
N CYS A 25 -11.22 -10.78 23.69
CA CYS A 25 -10.19 -11.70 24.20
C CYS A 25 -10.01 -12.96 23.37
N GLN A 26 -11.02 -13.34 22.59
CA GLN A 26 -11.10 -14.58 21.81
C GLN A 26 -10.86 -15.86 22.63
N SER A 27 -10.87 -15.77 23.96
CA SER A 27 -10.57 -16.86 24.89
C SER A 27 -11.78 -17.34 25.71
N ALA A 28 -12.93 -16.69 25.56
CA ALA A 28 -14.20 -17.09 26.20
C ALA A 28 -15.30 -17.31 25.16
N TRP A 29 -16.10 -18.37 25.36
CA TRP A 29 -17.06 -18.88 24.38
C TRP A 29 -18.48 -18.87 24.94
N TYR A 30 -19.45 -18.38 24.15
CA TYR A 30 -20.85 -18.25 24.56
C TYR A 30 -21.77 -18.70 23.45
N CYS A 31 -22.86 -19.40 23.76
CA CYS A 31 -23.81 -19.80 22.71
C CYS A 31 -24.72 -18.63 22.29
N THR A 32 -24.93 -17.63 23.16
CA THR A 32 -25.72 -16.44 22.86
C THR A 32 -25.18 -15.17 23.55
N PRO A 33 -25.51 -13.96 23.08
CA PRO A 33 -25.12 -12.70 23.71
C PRO A 33 -25.64 -12.55 25.15
N GLU A 34 -26.79 -13.14 25.47
CA GLU A 34 -27.35 -13.13 26.83
C GLU A 34 -26.40 -13.82 27.82
N HIS A 35 -25.79 -14.94 27.39
CA HIS A 35 -24.81 -15.65 28.21
C HIS A 35 -23.51 -14.86 28.40
N LEU A 36 -23.06 -14.12 27.38
CA LEU A 36 -21.94 -13.20 27.51
C LEU A 36 -22.25 -12.08 28.50
N ASN A 37 -23.42 -11.45 28.39
CA ASN A 37 -23.82 -10.33 29.25
C ASN A 37 -24.04 -10.76 30.71
N SER A 38 -24.63 -11.94 30.93
CA SER A 38 -24.80 -12.51 32.27
C SER A 38 -23.46 -12.80 32.93
N ASP A 39 -22.48 -13.28 32.14
CA ASP A 39 -21.14 -13.59 32.62
C ASP A 39 -20.22 -12.36 32.70
N TRP A 40 -20.60 -11.25 32.07
CA TRP A 40 -19.77 -10.06 31.91
C TRP A 40 -19.18 -9.50 33.21
N PRO A 41 -19.89 -9.44 34.35
CA PRO A 41 -19.32 -8.93 35.60
C PRO A 41 -18.11 -9.73 36.11
N ARG A 42 -18.08 -11.04 35.84
CA ARG A 42 -16.92 -11.90 36.12
C ARG A 42 -15.91 -11.78 34.99
N HIS A 43 -16.35 -12.03 33.75
CA HIS A 43 -15.48 -12.10 32.58
C HIS A 43 -14.69 -10.82 32.35
N ARG A 44 -15.27 -9.63 32.56
CA ARG A 44 -14.57 -8.34 32.37
C ARG A 44 -13.32 -8.17 33.24
N LYS A 45 -13.23 -8.89 34.36
CA LYS A 45 -12.08 -8.83 35.27
C LYS A 45 -10.86 -9.57 34.70
N GLU A 46 -11.10 -10.52 33.80
CA GLU A 46 -10.11 -11.40 33.16
C GLU A 46 -10.06 -11.25 31.63
N CYS A 47 -10.96 -10.45 31.04
CA CYS A 47 -11.06 -10.21 29.60
C CYS A 47 -9.91 -9.32 29.11
N MET A 48 -8.79 -9.95 28.78
CA MET A 48 -7.63 -9.31 28.17
C MET A 48 -7.72 -9.41 26.64
N PRO A 49 -7.43 -8.34 25.88
CA PRO A 49 -7.40 -8.39 24.43
C PRO A 49 -6.50 -9.53 23.91
N ALA A 50 -6.97 -10.27 22.90
CA ALA A 50 -6.18 -11.33 22.29
C ALA A 50 -4.85 -10.73 21.77
N GLN A 51 -3.74 -11.05 22.43
CA GLN A 51 -2.42 -10.74 21.90
C GLN A 51 -2.17 -11.70 20.73
N ASN A 52 -1.99 -11.16 19.52
CA ASN A 52 -1.49 -11.95 18.39
C ASN A 52 -0.21 -12.66 18.85
N ALA A 53 -0.29 -13.98 18.95
CA ALA A 53 0.76 -14.79 19.54
C ALA A 53 2.06 -14.65 18.74
N SER A 54 3.05 -14.00 19.36
CA SER A 54 4.46 -14.29 19.12
C SER A 54 5.22 -14.13 20.45
N GLY A 55 5.37 -15.27 21.14
CA GLY A 55 6.42 -15.54 22.15
C GLY A 55 6.35 -14.75 23.47
N GLY A 56 5.93 -15.42 24.55
CA GLY A 56 5.88 -14.81 25.88
C GLY A 56 7.16 -14.94 26.69
N TYR A 57 7.49 -13.90 27.46
CA TYR A 57 8.13 -13.98 28.78
C TYR A 57 7.85 -12.67 29.52
N SER A 58 7.41 -12.77 30.78
CA SER A 58 7.28 -11.65 31.72
C SER A 58 8.63 -11.35 32.35
N LEU A 59 9.11 -10.12 32.25
CA LEU A 59 9.98 -9.48 33.25
C LEU A 59 9.72 -7.96 33.22
N ASN A 60 9.48 -7.40 34.41
CA ASN A 60 9.26 -5.99 34.67
C ASN A 60 10.47 -5.13 34.27
N MET A 61 10.42 -4.53 33.09
CA MET A 61 11.16 -3.31 32.79
C MET A 61 10.18 -2.23 32.40
N ILE A 62 10.34 -1.04 32.98
CA ILE A 62 9.78 0.20 32.44
C ILE A 62 10.56 0.46 31.15
N ALA A 63 10.23 -0.29 30.10
CA ALA A 63 10.71 -0.03 28.77
C ALA A 63 9.95 1.19 28.28
N THR A 64 10.65 2.32 28.15
CA THR A 64 10.26 3.34 27.19
C THR A 64 9.82 2.59 25.92
N PRO A 65 8.58 2.79 25.42
CA PRO A 65 8.17 2.10 24.21
C PRO A 65 9.27 2.33 23.17
N PRO A 66 9.79 1.28 22.50
CA PRO A 66 10.75 1.47 21.43
C PRO A 66 10.17 2.57 20.53
N PRO A 67 10.98 3.57 20.12
CA PRO A 67 10.50 4.67 19.30
C PRO A 67 9.66 4.05 18.19
N ALA A 68 8.38 4.43 18.08
CA ALA A 68 7.46 3.81 17.14
C ALA A 68 8.15 3.74 15.78
N GLU A 69 8.59 2.53 15.40
CA GLU A 69 9.39 2.37 14.20
C GLU A 69 8.54 2.88 13.05
N PRO A 70 9.08 3.76 12.18
CA PRO A 70 8.31 4.27 11.07
C PRO A 70 7.77 3.06 10.29
N GLN A 71 6.45 2.93 10.20
CA GLN A 71 5.82 1.81 9.48
C GLN A 71 6.02 2.04 7.99
N TYR A 72 7.14 1.57 7.46
CA TYR A 72 7.40 1.54 6.04
C TYR A 72 6.40 0.59 5.37
N ILE A 73 5.85 1.01 4.24
CA ILE A 73 5.06 0.14 3.39
C ILE A 73 5.84 -0.16 2.12
N THR A 74 5.65 -1.35 1.56
CA THR A 74 6.20 -1.68 0.24
C THR A 74 5.05 -1.86 -0.73
N VAL A 75 5.16 -1.22 -1.90
CA VAL A 75 4.17 -1.31 -2.98
C VAL A 75 4.85 -1.61 -4.30
N SER A 76 4.10 -2.22 -5.21
CA SER A 76 4.53 -2.44 -6.59
C SER A 76 4.41 -1.14 -7.40
N ALA A 77 5.47 -0.79 -8.11
CA ALA A 77 5.54 0.36 -9.01
C ALA A 77 5.96 -0.10 -10.42
N ILE A 78 5.61 0.68 -11.43
CA ILE A 78 6.01 0.43 -12.82
C ILE A 78 7.26 1.27 -13.12
N LEU A 79 8.36 0.61 -13.47
CA LEU A 79 9.59 1.25 -13.93
C LEU A 79 9.64 1.21 -15.45
N PHE A 80 9.76 2.38 -16.06
CA PHE A 80 10.21 2.54 -17.44
C PHE A 80 11.71 2.82 -17.39
N ASP A 81 12.51 1.77 -17.56
CA ASP A 81 13.96 1.91 -17.68
C ASP A 81 14.31 2.41 -19.08
N PRO A 82 15.19 3.40 -19.24
CA PRO A 82 15.47 3.95 -20.56
C PRO A 82 16.24 3.00 -21.48
N VAL A 83 16.89 1.96 -20.94
CA VAL A 83 17.65 0.98 -21.71
C VAL A 83 16.78 -0.19 -22.16
N GLU A 84 15.72 -0.49 -21.41
CA GLU A 84 14.82 -1.62 -21.68
C GLU A 84 13.63 -1.23 -22.58
N GLU A 85 13.15 -2.17 -23.39
CA GLU A 85 12.00 -1.94 -24.28
C GLU A 85 10.65 -2.14 -23.60
N ARG A 86 10.60 -2.87 -22.48
CA ARG A 86 9.36 -3.18 -21.77
C ARG A 86 9.41 -2.62 -20.35
N PRO A 87 8.31 -2.06 -19.84
CA PRO A 87 8.25 -1.66 -18.44
C PRO A 87 8.32 -2.88 -17.51
N ARG A 88 8.91 -2.67 -16.33
CA ARG A 88 9.04 -3.69 -15.28
C ARG A 88 8.25 -3.32 -14.05
N ILE A 89 7.82 -4.33 -13.30
CA ILE A 89 7.28 -4.13 -11.95
C ILE A 89 8.44 -4.20 -10.95
N ILE A 90 8.57 -3.18 -10.11
CA ILE A 90 9.57 -3.08 -9.05
C ILE A 90 8.90 -2.84 -7.70
N SER A 91 9.55 -3.23 -6.61
CA SER A 91 9.10 -2.91 -5.26
C SER A 91 9.67 -1.56 -4.83
N VAL A 92 8.80 -0.63 -4.42
CA VAL A 92 9.18 0.66 -3.86
C VAL A 92 8.76 0.72 -2.41
N THR A 93 9.73 1.06 -1.55
CA THR A 93 9.47 1.32 -0.14
C THR A 93 8.98 2.75 0.03
N CYS A 94 7.92 2.96 0.80
CA CYS A 94 7.40 4.27 1.14
C CYS A 94 7.52 4.48 2.65
N ARG A 95 8.07 5.64 3.05
CA ARG A 95 8.16 6.04 4.45
C ARG A 95 6.92 6.81 4.89
N PRO A 96 6.54 6.76 6.17
CA PRO A 96 5.46 7.61 6.69
C PRO A 96 5.73 9.10 6.45
N SER A 97 4.66 9.87 6.20
CA SER A 97 4.73 11.33 6.21
C SER A 97 4.75 11.81 7.67
N HIS A 98 5.82 12.49 8.07
CA HIS A 98 5.96 13.04 9.43
C HIS A 98 5.58 14.52 9.51
N LYS A 99 5.30 15.17 8.38
CA LYS A 99 4.94 16.58 8.34
C LYS A 99 3.42 16.73 8.26
N PRO A 100 2.78 17.39 9.26
CA PRO A 100 1.33 17.67 9.22
C PRO A 100 0.89 18.42 7.96
N THR A 101 1.80 19.16 7.33
CA THR A 101 1.57 19.97 6.13
C THR A 101 1.65 19.20 4.81
N GLU A 102 2.27 18.02 4.76
CA GLU A 102 2.49 17.26 3.51
C GLU A 102 1.42 16.18 3.25
N GLY A 103 0.35 16.16 4.07
CA GLY A 103 -0.74 15.21 3.94
C GLY A 103 -0.40 13.80 4.43
N ILE A 104 -1.41 12.93 4.39
CA ILE A 104 -1.36 11.56 4.95
C ILE A 104 -0.61 10.58 4.02
N CYS A 105 -0.35 10.98 2.76
CA CYS A 105 0.26 10.09 1.79
C CYS A 105 1.72 9.77 2.15
N PRO A 106 2.12 8.48 2.21
CA PRO A 106 3.51 8.12 2.48
C PRO A 106 4.43 8.60 1.35
N VAL A 107 5.71 8.84 1.67
CA VAL A 107 6.70 9.37 0.74
C VAL A 107 7.46 8.22 0.09
N PRO A 108 7.38 8.03 -1.24
CA PRO A 108 8.04 6.91 -1.92
C PRO A 108 9.55 7.16 -2.04
N MET A 109 10.34 6.12 -1.79
CA MET A 109 11.80 6.17 -1.87
C MET A 109 12.28 5.84 -3.29
N VAL A 110 12.07 6.78 -4.22
CA VAL A 110 12.40 6.59 -5.65
C VAL A 110 13.79 7.12 -6.03
N HIS A 111 14.43 7.91 -5.16
CA HIS A 111 15.70 8.60 -5.43
C HIS A 111 16.82 7.68 -5.94
N ASN A 112 16.87 6.43 -5.47
CA ASN A 112 17.88 5.44 -5.88
C ASN A 112 17.78 5.04 -7.36
N HIS A 113 16.69 5.37 -8.04
CA HIS A 113 16.50 5.11 -9.47
C HIS A 113 16.85 6.32 -10.35
N PHE A 114 17.21 7.46 -9.76
CA PHE A 114 17.61 8.67 -10.45
C PHE A 114 19.09 8.94 -10.14
N PRO A 115 20.01 8.82 -11.13
CA PRO A 115 21.45 8.94 -10.90
C PRO A 115 21.89 10.27 -10.28
N ASP A 116 21.10 11.31 -10.48
CA ASP A 116 21.33 12.65 -9.97
C ASP A 116 20.64 12.92 -8.62
N GLY A 117 19.87 11.96 -8.10
CA GLY A 117 19.10 12.10 -6.86
C GLY A 117 17.98 13.12 -6.94
N LEU A 118 17.71 13.71 -8.10
CA LEU A 118 16.65 14.68 -8.32
C LEU A 118 15.45 13.98 -8.97
N SER A 119 14.27 14.17 -8.38
CA SER A 119 13.03 13.64 -8.93
C SER A 119 11.88 14.60 -8.69
N GLU A 120 11.04 14.78 -9.71
CA GLU A 120 9.78 15.51 -9.64
C GLU A 120 8.61 14.56 -9.87
N GLY A 121 7.45 14.91 -9.31
CA GLY A 121 6.23 14.12 -9.36
C GLY A 121 5.13 14.80 -10.18
N ILE A 122 4.46 14.04 -11.05
CA ILE A 122 3.24 14.44 -11.76
C ILE A 122 2.11 13.49 -11.36
N VAL A 123 0.96 14.05 -10.99
CA VAL A 123 -0.23 13.26 -10.65
C VAL A 123 -1.18 13.21 -11.84
N LEU A 124 -1.36 12.01 -12.40
CA LEU A 124 -2.34 11.72 -13.44
C LEU A 124 -3.66 11.37 -12.77
N THR A 125 -4.65 12.23 -12.96
CA THR A 125 -6.02 12.02 -12.46
C THR A 125 -6.99 11.59 -13.56
N GLN A 126 -6.57 11.64 -14.82
CA GLN A 126 -7.38 11.32 -16.00
C GLN A 126 -6.73 10.18 -16.79
N GLY A 127 -7.56 9.30 -17.32
CA GLY A 127 -7.17 8.17 -18.16
C GLY A 127 -7.49 8.41 -19.62
N LEU A 128 -7.84 7.32 -20.32
CA LEU A 128 -8.26 7.36 -21.71
C LEU A 128 -9.48 8.27 -21.89
N ASN A 129 -9.48 9.09 -22.95
CA ASN A 129 -10.55 10.02 -23.30
C ASN A 129 -10.87 11.09 -22.24
N GLY A 130 -9.98 11.32 -21.26
CA GLY A 130 -10.19 12.32 -20.21
C GLY A 130 -11.04 11.83 -19.04
N GLU A 131 -11.46 10.56 -19.03
CA GLU A 131 -12.23 10.00 -17.93
C GLU A 131 -11.43 9.98 -16.62
N PRO A 132 -12.05 10.30 -15.46
CA PRO A 132 -11.34 10.33 -14.19
C PRO A 132 -10.89 8.93 -13.77
N LEU A 133 -9.62 8.81 -13.39
CA LEU A 133 -9.07 7.57 -12.86
C LEU A 133 -9.62 7.31 -11.45
N ARG A 134 -10.21 6.14 -11.25
CA ARG A 134 -10.60 5.63 -9.92
C ARG A 134 -9.40 5.61 -8.95
N PHE A 135 -8.23 5.28 -9.49
CA PHE A 135 -6.96 5.22 -8.80
C PHE A 135 -5.96 6.09 -9.58
N PRO A 136 -5.77 7.37 -9.19
CA PRO A 136 -4.81 8.25 -9.85
C PRO A 136 -3.39 7.64 -9.85
N LEU A 137 -2.57 8.00 -10.84
CA LEU A 137 -1.19 7.54 -10.95
C LEU A 137 -0.23 8.66 -10.60
N HIS A 138 0.87 8.33 -9.92
CA HIS A 138 1.93 9.26 -9.53
C HIS A 138 3.21 8.92 -10.30
N LEU A 139 3.55 9.79 -11.24
CA LEU A 139 4.66 9.62 -12.15
C LEU A 139 5.87 10.41 -11.63
N TRP A 140 7.00 9.74 -11.46
CA TRP A 140 8.26 10.32 -10.99
C TRP A 140 9.27 10.31 -12.13
N TYR A 141 9.95 11.43 -12.33
CA TYR A 141 10.95 11.61 -13.40
C TYR A 141 12.06 12.56 -12.94
N SER A 142 13.23 12.54 -13.59
CA SER A 142 14.27 13.56 -13.37
C SER A 142 14.02 14.77 -14.29
N PRO A 143 13.87 15.99 -13.74
CA PRO A 143 13.67 17.20 -14.54
C PRO A 143 14.92 17.61 -15.32
N THR A 144 16.11 17.15 -14.90
CA THR A 144 17.38 17.49 -15.55
C THR A 144 17.85 16.43 -16.55
N ALA A 145 17.09 15.36 -16.75
CA ALA A 145 17.48 14.23 -17.59
C ALA A 145 17.85 14.66 -19.03
N LEU A 146 17.07 15.55 -19.64
CA LEU A 146 17.36 16.08 -20.97
C LEU A 146 18.64 16.93 -21.01
N GLN A 147 18.81 17.82 -20.02
CA GLN A 147 20.00 18.70 -19.92
C GLN A 147 21.29 17.88 -19.74
N LYS A 148 21.20 16.74 -19.05
CA LYS A 148 22.30 15.80 -18.84
C LYS A 148 22.47 14.77 -19.97
N SER A 149 21.78 14.97 -21.09
CA SER A 149 21.84 14.07 -22.25
C SER A 149 21.51 12.60 -21.89
N SER A 150 20.58 12.40 -20.96
CA SER A 150 20.09 11.07 -20.63
C SER A 150 19.39 10.45 -21.85
N PRO A 151 19.52 9.14 -22.07
CA PRO A 151 18.92 8.47 -23.21
C PRO A 151 17.39 8.62 -23.23
N VAL A 152 16.82 8.66 -24.44
CA VAL A 152 15.37 8.59 -24.64
C VAL A 152 14.89 7.24 -24.10
N ASN A 153 13.79 7.29 -23.35
CA ASN A 153 13.25 6.14 -22.67
C ASN A 153 12.64 5.14 -23.66
N ARG A 154 13.33 4.03 -23.89
CA ARG A 154 12.91 3.00 -24.86
C ARG A 154 11.59 2.34 -24.50
N ALA A 155 11.33 2.11 -23.21
CA ALA A 155 10.07 1.52 -22.78
C ALA A 155 8.88 2.44 -23.10
N ILE A 156 9.02 3.75 -22.86
CA ILE A 156 7.99 4.75 -23.22
C ILE A 156 7.84 4.85 -24.74
N TYR A 157 8.96 4.90 -25.47
CA TYR A 157 8.94 4.88 -26.93
C TYR A 157 8.20 3.66 -27.49
N HIS A 158 8.45 2.47 -26.92
CA HIS A 158 7.81 1.23 -27.33
C HIS A 158 6.30 1.23 -27.05
N ILE A 159 5.85 1.59 -25.83
CA ILE A 159 4.41 1.57 -25.50
C ILE A 159 3.59 2.67 -26.20
N THR A 160 4.27 3.65 -26.81
CA THR A 160 3.64 4.70 -27.62
C THR A 160 3.90 4.51 -29.12
N SER A 161 4.58 3.43 -29.52
CA SER A 161 5.01 3.18 -30.90
C SER A 161 5.72 4.39 -31.53
N GLY A 162 6.48 5.14 -30.73
CA GLY A 162 7.19 6.35 -31.15
C GLY A 162 6.32 7.57 -31.45
N ALA A 163 5.01 7.52 -31.14
CA ALA A 163 4.08 8.62 -31.43
C ALA A 163 3.98 9.66 -30.30
N ALA A 164 4.69 9.49 -29.18
CA ALA A 164 4.74 10.49 -28.12
C ALA A 164 5.41 11.78 -28.64
N PRO A 165 4.77 12.96 -28.52
CA PRO A 165 5.31 14.20 -29.08
C PRO A 165 6.53 14.71 -28.30
N LYS A 166 6.58 14.45 -26.98
CA LYS A 166 7.73 14.73 -26.13
C LYS A 166 8.63 13.52 -26.01
N ALA A 167 9.92 13.70 -26.25
CA ALA A 167 10.94 12.71 -25.91
C ALA A 167 11.13 12.65 -24.39
N TRP A 168 10.66 11.57 -23.76
CA TRP A 168 10.90 11.31 -22.35
C TRP A 168 12.32 10.77 -22.16
N CYS A 169 13.21 11.54 -21.55
CA CYS A 169 14.59 11.14 -21.27
C CYS A 169 14.75 10.61 -19.85
N GLY A 170 15.59 9.58 -19.68
CA GLY A 170 15.89 8.98 -18.38
C GLY A 170 14.81 8.03 -17.87
N ALA A 171 14.98 7.55 -16.64
CA ALA A 171 14.04 6.65 -15.99
C ALA A 171 12.73 7.37 -15.62
N VAL A 172 11.63 6.61 -15.64
CA VAL A 172 10.33 7.06 -15.14
C VAL A 172 9.74 5.97 -14.25
N ILE A 173 9.28 6.34 -13.06
CA ILE A 173 8.64 5.43 -12.10
C ILE A 173 7.21 5.84 -11.88
N VAL A 174 6.29 4.89 -11.92
CA VAL A 174 4.86 5.14 -11.69
C VAL A 174 4.38 4.36 -10.48
N LEU A 175 3.86 5.08 -9.50
CA LEU A 175 3.10 4.52 -8.39
C LEU A 175 1.61 4.72 -8.60
N LYS A 176 0.78 3.90 -7.95
CA LYS A 176 -0.68 3.98 -8.01
C LYS A 176 -1.24 4.39 -6.67
N PHE A 177 -2.06 5.44 -6.64
CA PHE A 177 -2.72 5.83 -5.41
C PHE A 177 -3.82 4.86 -5.00
N ASN A 178 -4.00 4.66 -3.70
CA ASN A 178 -5.13 3.96 -3.12
C ASN A 178 -6.35 4.90 -3.05
N GLY A 179 -7.00 5.06 -4.21
CA GLY A 179 -8.22 5.83 -4.39
C GLY A 179 -7.99 7.31 -4.70
N SER A 180 -9.07 8.00 -5.05
CA SER A 180 -9.06 9.41 -5.50
C SER A 180 -8.55 10.40 -4.45
N ARG A 181 -8.64 10.05 -3.16
CA ARG A 181 -8.15 10.88 -2.04
C ARG A 181 -6.61 10.89 -1.92
N ARG A 182 -5.90 10.00 -2.60
CA ARG A 182 -4.42 9.98 -2.65
C ARG A 182 -3.75 9.87 -1.27
N GLN A 183 -4.39 9.20 -0.31
CA GLN A 183 -3.91 9.06 1.07
C GLN A 183 -2.97 7.86 1.29
N GLY A 184 -2.72 7.09 0.24
CA GLY A 184 -1.85 5.92 0.28
C GLY A 184 -1.53 5.45 -1.13
N TYR A 185 -0.65 4.46 -1.24
CA TYR A 185 -0.39 3.76 -2.49
C TYR A 185 -0.98 2.36 -2.46
N ALA A 186 -1.25 1.83 -3.64
CA ALA A 186 -1.63 0.44 -3.91
C ALA A 186 -0.67 -0.11 -4.98
N ASP A 187 -0.73 -1.42 -5.22
CA ASP A 187 0.10 -2.04 -6.25
C ASP A 187 -0.29 -1.55 -7.66
N ALA A 188 0.69 -0.97 -8.36
CA ALA A 188 0.60 -0.68 -9.78
C ALA A 188 0.94 -1.93 -10.60
N GLY A 189 0.31 -2.08 -11.77
CA GLY A 189 0.52 -3.24 -12.64
C GLY A 189 0.25 -2.95 -14.11
N SER A 190 0.30 -4.00 -14.94
CA SER A 190 0.09 -3.89 -16.40
C SER A 190 -1.26 -3.27 -16.80
N ASN A 191 -2.28 -3.39 -15.95
CA ASN A 191 -3.60 -2.79 -16.15
C ASN A 191 -3.58 -1.25 -16.18
N ASP A 192 -2.52 -0.63 -15.63
CA ASP A 192 -2.37 0.83 -15.60
C ASP A 192 -1.64 1.36 -16.87
N LEU A 193 -1.05 0.48 -17.69
CA LEU A 193 -0.31 0.85 -18.90
C LEU A 193 -1.15 1.59 -19.97
N PRO A 194 -2.42 1.24 -20.24
CA PRO A 194 -3.22 1.98 -21.22
C PRO A 194 -3.40 3.45 -20.85
N ALA A 195 -3.61 3.76 -19.57
CA ALA A 195 -3.73 5.14 -19.09
C ALA A 195 -2.38 5.88 -19.21
N LEU A 196 -1.27 5.21 -18.93
CA LEU A 196 0.07 5.77 -19.08
C LEU A 196 0.44 6.04 -20.54
N SER A 197 0.15 5.10 -21.44
CA SER A 197 0.35 5.29 -22.89
C SER A 197 -0.45 6.49 -23.39
N ALA A 198 -1.73 6.60 -23.02
CA ALA A 198 -2.56 7.75 -23.37
C ALA A 198 -2.00 9.07 -22.85
N TYR A 199 -1.51 9.09 -21.61
CA TYR A 199 -0.87 10.27 -21.04
C TYR A 199 0.40 10.67 -21.82
N PHE A 200 1.30 9.74 -22.11
CA PHE A 200 2.53 10.03 -22.84
C PHE A 200 2.27 10.52 -24.28
N LEU A 201 1.19 10.06 -24.91
CA LEU A 201 0.75 10.54 -26.23
C LEU A 201 0.17 11.96 -26.19
N ALA A 202 -0.51 12.32 -25.09
CA ALA A 202 -1.15 13.63 -24.95
C ALA A 202 -0.22 14.71 -24.37
N TYR A 203 0.81 14.32 -23.63
CA TYR A 203 1.70 15.24 -22.93
C TYR A 203 2.65 15.95 -23.89
N LYS A 204 2.59 17.28 -23.92
CA LYS A 204 3.42 18.15 -24.77
C LYS A 204 4.63 18.69 -24.01
#